data_AF-A0A849NA88-F1
#
_entry.id   AF-A0A849NA88-F1
#
_cell.length_a   1.000
_cell.length_b   1.000
_cell.length_c   1.000
_cell.angle_alpha   90.00
_cell.angle_beta   90.00
_cell.angle_gamma   90.00
#
_symmetry.space_group_name_H-M   'P 1'
#
loop_
_entity.id
_entity.type
_entity.pdbx_description
1 polymer ?
#
loop_
_entity_poly.entity_id
_entity_poly.type
_entity_poly.pdbx_seq_one_letter_code
_entity_poly.pdbx_strand_id
1 'polypeptide(L)'
;MNFEKFKILSQNYKLVPVYEKITADLLTPVLAFIKLRTNNKFCFLFESVEGIGNLARYSFIGMNPSKLITNKGKNIKVESDGKIENYQMSIFDYFKDEIKNFNSPKIDELPDFTGGIVGYLGFENVALIEDVIEFDGHDENDFPDSFFGVFENVIAFDHYKHQIILISNADLKKNDDVESAYKNSKEKLSKIKNELMTVTEHKSDFKLLDDEFANFDMEEFYKTVDAGKKNIFEGDVFQLVLSKRFSSKYKGDLLNVYRALRIINPSPYMYFMQFDEDLTVIGTSPEDLIKVKDNKAAILPIAGTRRRGKTKEEDIALEKELLGDPKEIAEHQMLVDLARNDLGRVCNYDSVKLTEEKSIHRFSHVMHIVSRVEGELKKDKDCVDALTASFPAGTVSGAPKIRAIQLINEYEKLKRNIYAGAIGYIDFSGNLDLCIAIRTLFADKKKIYWQAGAGIVADSQPELELKEIYNKSKALLSALKFAGEIDESINN
;
A
#
# COMPACT_ATOMS: atom_id res chain seq x y z
N MET A 1 20.71 -20.59 6.44
CA MET A 1 20.35 -21.89 5.84
C MET A 1 21.61 -22.69 5.55
N ASN A 2 21.59 -24.01 5.73
CA ASN A 2 22.68 -24.89 5.27
C ASN A 2 22.29 -25.57 3.94
N PHE A 3 23.27 -26.15 3.25
CA PHE A 3 23.05 -26.76 1.94
C PHE A 3 22.14 -27.99 1.99
N GLU A 4 22.23 -28.82 3.02
CA GLU A 4 21.37 -30.01 3.18
C GLU A 4 19.88 -29.65 3.26
N LYS A 5 19.51 -28.65 4.08
CA LYS A 5 18.13 -28.15 4.16
C LYS A 5 17.68 -27.57 2.81
N PHE A 6 18.57 -26.88 2.09
CA PHE A 6 18.29 -26.36 0.75
C PHE A 6 18.01 -27.45 -0.27
N LYS A 7 18.85 -28.49 -0.30
CA LYS A 7 18.73 -29.62 -1.21
C LYS A 7 17.44 -30.42 -0.99
N ILE A 8 16.98 -30.54 0.27
CA ILE A 8 15.70 -31.18 0.57
C ILE A 8 14.53 -30.34 0.03
N LEU A 9 14.54 -29.03 0.28
CA LEU A 9 13.46 -28.15 -0.19
C LEU A 9 13.45 -28.02 -1.72
N SER A 10 14.61 -28.04 -2.38
CA SER A 10 14.72 -27.93 -3.83
C SER A 10 14.09 -29.09 -4.60
N GLN A 11 13.72 -30.18 -3.93
CA GLN A 11 13.01 -31.31 -4.56
C GLN A 11 11.54 -31.01 -4.81
N ASN A 12 10.92 -30.13 -4.02
CA ASN A 12 9.47 -29.90 -4.01
C ASN A 12 9.08 -28.47 -4.39
N TYR A 13 10.03 -27.53 -4.34
CA TYR A 13 9.79 -26.10 -4.53
C TYR A 13 10.59 -25.56 -5.70
N LYS A 14 10.02 -24.61 -6.45
CA LYS A 14 10.70 -23.96 -7.59
C LYS A 14 11.59 -22.81 -7.13
N LEU A 15 11.15 -22.13 -6.07
CA LEU A 15 11.84 -21.03 -5.41
C LEU A 15 12.17 -21.47 -3.99
N VAL A 16 13.44 -21.38 -3.59
CA VAL A 16 13.84 -21.76 -2.23
C VAL A 16 14.58 -20.58 -1.58
N PRO A 17 14.08 -20.02 -0.46
CA PRO A 17 14.73 -18.92 0.23
C PRO A 17 16.01 -19.40 0.90
N VAL A 18 17.16 -18.93 0.41
CA VAL A 18 18.44 -19.01 1.12
C VAL A 18 18.56 -17.78 2.00
N TYR A 19 18.85 -17.98 3.29
CA TYR A 19 18.89 -16.88 4.25
C TYR A 19 20.10 -16.90 5.19
N GLU A 20 20.47 -15.72 5.64
CA GLU A 20 21.47 -15.46 6.68
C GLU A 20 20.89 -14.50 7.73
N LYS A 21 21.25 -14.70 9.00
CA LYS A 21 20.82 -13.85 10.11
C LYS A 21 22.02 -13.10 10.64
N ILE A 22 21.87 -11.79 10.82
CA ILE A 22 22.87 -10.91 11.41
C ILE A 22 22.22 -10.08 12.52
N THR A 23 23.01 -9.56 13.46
CA THR A 23 22.51 -8.71 14.54
C THR A 23 22.03 -7.36 13.99
N ALA A 24 20.92 -6.83 14.53
CA ALA A 24 20.34 -5.54 14.11
C ALA A 24 20.63 -4.37 15.06
N ASP A 25 21.44 -4.58 16.10
CA ASP A 25 21.64 -3.64 17.22
C ASP A 25 22.22 -2.28 16.80
N LEU A 26 22.99 -2.22 15.71
CA LEU A 26 23.59 -0.99 15.18
C LEU A 26 22.94 -0.44 13.91
N LEU A 27 21.88 -1.07 13.40
CA LEU A 27 21.24 -0.69 12.14
C LEU A 27 19.73 -0.53 12.33
N THR A 28 19.21 0.63 11.95
CA THR A 28 17.77 0.83 11.80
C THR A 28 17.33 0.48 10.37
N PRO A 29 16.05 0.13 10.13
CA PRO A 29 15.54 -0.08 8.78
C PRO A 29 15.81 1.11 7.85
N VAL A 30 15.64 2.33 8.34
CA VAL A 30 15.88 3.56 7.58
C VAL A 30 17.35 3.70 7.19
N LEU A 31 18.29 3.50 8.12
CA LEU A 31 19.72 3.59 7.82
C LEU A 31 20.15 2.50 6.85
N ALA A 32 19.70 1.26 7.03
CA ALA A 32 19.96 0.18 6.09
C ALA A 32 19.43 0.53 4.69
N PHE A 33 18.20 1.04 4.60
CA PHE A 33 17.60 1.46 3.34
C PHE A 33 18.43 2.53 2.65
N ILE A 34 18.92 3.55 3.37
CA ILE A 34 19.83 4.57 2.83
C ILE A 34 21.05 3.94 2.17
N LYS A 35 21.77 3.06 2.90
CA LYS A 35 22.99 2.42 2.40
C LYS A 35 22.75 1.64 1.11
N LEU A 36 21.61 0.95 1.05
CA LEU A 36 21.27 0.08 -0.07
C LEU A 36 20.72 0.89 -1.25
N ARG A 37 19.96 1.95 -1.00
CA ARG A 37 19.37 2.77 -2.05
C ARG A 37 20.41 3.50 -2.92
N THR A 38 21.57 3.87 -2.36
CA THR A 38 22.61 4.64 -3.09
C THR A 38 23.01 4.03 -4.44
N ASN A 39 23.02 2.70 -4.55
CA ASN A 39 23.44 2.00 -5.76
C ASN A 39 22.27 1.44 -6.59
N ASN A 40 21.02 1.70 -6.20
CA ASN A 40 19.86 0.96 -6.70
C ASN A 40 18.72 1.91 -7.12
N LYS A 41 18.33 1.83 -8.39
CA LYS A 41 17.25 2.65 -8.99
C LYS A 41 15.85 2.23 -8.56
N PHE A 42 15.68 0.94 -8.24
CA PHE A 42 14.40 0.34 -7.88
C PHE A 42 14.51 -0.26 -6.50
N CYS A 43 13.81 0.31 -5.54
CA CYS A 43 13.87 -0.14 -4.16
C CYS A 43 12.59 0.22 -3.39
N PHE A 44 12.35 -0.52 -2.31
CA PHE A 44 11.27 -0.21 -1.38
C PHE A 44 11.72 -0.40 0.07
N LEU A 45 11.03 0.32 0.96
CA LEU A 45 11.03 0.13 2.40
C LEU A 45 9.57 0.07 2.85
N PHE A 46 9.18 -1.05 3.46
CA PHE A 46 7.90 -1.23 4.12
C PHE A 46 8.09 -1.34 5.63
N GLU A 47 7.36 -0.54 6.38
CA GLU A 47 7.28 -0.58 7.84
C GLU A 47 5.80 -0.61 8.26
N SER A 48 5.53 -1.08 9.46
CA SER A 48 4.17 -1.21 9.99
C SER A 48 4.15 -0.92 11.48
N VAL A 49 3.01 -0.44 11.98
CA VAL A 49 2.75 -0.17 13.41
C VAL A 49 1.50 -0.93 13.82
N GLU A 50 1.58 -1.66 14.93
CA GLU A 50 0.47 -2.43 15.51
C GLU A 50 0.03 -1.80 16.84
N GLY A 51 -1.24 -1.41 16.91
CA GLY A 51 -1.82 -0.79 18.11
C GLY A 51 -1.22 0.57 18.46
N ILE A 52 -1.21 0.93 19.76
CA ILE A 52 -0.73 2.23 20.23
C ILE A 52 0.79 2.22 20.36
N GLY A 53 1.48 2.77 19.37
CA GLY A 53 2.90 3.15 19.47
C GLY A 53 3.92 2.02 19.36
N ASN A 54 3.52 0.79 19.04
CA ASN A 54 4.44 -0.33 18.86
C ASN A 54 4.69 -0.58 17.36
N LEU A 55 5.95 -0.61 16.96
CA LEU A 55 6.32 -1.09 15.64
C LEU A 55 5.85 -2.54 15.49
N ALA A 56 5.28 -2.88 14.34
CA ALA A 56 4.99 -4.27 14.01
C ALA A 56 6.27 -5.10 14.05
N ARG A 57 6.14 -6.42 14.11
CA ARG A 57 7.32 -7.29 14.26
C ARG A 57 8.35 -7.12 13.15
N TYR A 58 7.91 -6.84 11.93
CA TYR A 58 8.77 -6.81 10.75
C TYR A 58 8.77 -5.48 10.00
N SER A 59 9.95 -5.10 9.50
CA SER A 59 10.12 -4.16 8.39
C SER A 59 10.82 -4.84 7.24
N PHE A 60 10.48 -4.49 6.00
CA PHE A 60 11.02 -5.12 4.80
C PHE A 60 11.70 -4.11 3.89
N ILE A 61 12.85 -4.47 3.36
CA ILE A 61 13.57 -3.71 2.33
C ILE A 61 13.81 -4.63 1.15
N GLY A 62 13.55 -4.13 -0.06
CA GLY A 62 13.94 -4.78 -1.30
C GLY A 62 14.63 -3.81 -2.24
N MET A 63 15.51 -4.34 -3.08
CA MET A 63 16.21 -3.59 -4.12
C MET A 63 16.49 -4.51 -5.32
N ASN A 64 16.76 -3.91 -6.48
CA ASN A 64 17.15 -4.64 -7.69
C ASN A 64 16.19 -5.79 -8.02
N PRO A 65 14.93 -5.47 -8.34
CA PRO A 65 13.99 -6.48 -8.78
C PRO A 65 14.54 -7.17 -10.04
N SER A 66 14.32 -8.48 -10.17
CA SER A 66 14.75 -9.25 -11.34
C SER A 66 13.86 -9.01 -12.57
N LYS A 67 12.68 -8.42 -12.35
CA LYS A 67 11.70 -8.07 -13.38
C LYS A 67 10.96 -6.79 -12.96
N LEU A 68 10.76 -5.87 -13.88
CA LEU A 68 9.89 -4.70 -13.74
C LEU A 68 8.64 -4.90 -14.60
N ILE A 69 7.47 -4.58 -14.06
CA ILE A 69 6.17 -4.77 -14.70
C ILE A 69 5.42 -3.44 -14.62
N THR A 70 5.07 -2.87 -15.76
CA THR A 70 4.24 -1.66 -15.84
C THR A 70 3.09 -1.86 -16.81
N ASN A 71 1.99 -1.12 -16.62
CA ASN A 71 0.90 -1.12 -17.60
C ASN A 71 0.30 0.27 -17.83
N LYS A 72 -0.30 0.42 -19.01
CA LYS A 72 -1.27 1.46 -19.37
C LYS A 72 -2.46 0.77 -20.03
N GLY A 73 -3.58 0.71 -19.35
CA GLY A 73 -4.71 -0.15 -19.69
C GLY A 73 -4.26 -1.61 -19.86
N LYS A 74 -4.62 -2.22 -21.00
CA LYS A 74 -4.26 -3.62 -21.34
C LYS A 74 -2.85 -3.78 -21.92
N ASN A 75 -2.10 -2.68 -22.10
CA ASN A 75 -0.73 -2.75 -22.60
C ASN A 75 0.22 -2.92 -21.42
N ILE A 76 0.80 -4.12 -21.27
CA ILE A 76 1.77 -4.41 -20.21
C ILE A 76 3.16 -4.42 -20.82
N LYS A 77 4.10 -3.71 -20.18
CA LYS A 77 5.52 -3.75 -20.49
C LYS A 77 6.25 -4.48 -19.36
N VAL A 78 7.03 -5.48 -19.73
CA VAL A 78 7.85 -6.28 -18.80
C VAL A 78 9.31 -6.11 -19.17
N GLU A 79 10.13 -5.70 -18.21
CA GLU A 79 11.58 -5.57 -18.38
C GLU A 79 12.31 -6.54 -17.46
N SER A 80 13.12 -7.43 -18.03
CA SER A 80 13.93 -8.41 -17.28
C SER A 80 15.21 -8.74 -18.03
N ASP A 81 16.34 -8.80 -17.33
CA ASP A 81 17.67 -9.13 -17.91
C ASP A 81 18.01 -8.29 -19.17
N GLY A 82 17.64 -7.01 -19.17
CA GLY A 82 17.87 -6.07 -20.28
C GLY A 82 16.98 -6.30 -21.51
N LYS A 83 16.00 -7.21 -21.45
CA LYS A 83 14.99 -7.43 -22.49
C LYS A 83 13.68 -6.79 -22.11
N ILE A 84 12.96 -6.29 -23.12
CA ILE A 84 11.62 -5.72 -22.98
C ILE A 84 10.65 -6.61 -23.76
N GLU A 85 9.60 -7.05 -23.08
CA GLU A 85 8.49 -7.80 -23.65
C GLU A 85 7.19 -7.01 -23.44
N ASN A 86 6.29 -7.08 -24.42
CA ASN A 86 5.00 -6.40 -24.35
C ASN A 86 3.87 -7.44 -24.45
N TYR A 87 2.85 -7.27 -23.63
CA TYR A 87 1.68 -8.14 -23.56
C TYR A 87 0.40 -7.32 -23.71
N GLN A 88 -0.62 -7.93 -24.31
CA GLN A 88 -1.95 -7.33 -24.50
C GLN A 88 -2.99 -8.06 -23.65
N MET A 89 -3.06 -7.75 -22.36
CA MET A 89 -3.96 -8.41 -21.40
C MET A 89 -4.16 -7.53 -20.15
N SER A 90 -5.10 -7.90 -19.27
CA SER A 90 -5.23 -7.19 -18.00
C SER A 90 -4.03 -7.49 -17.09
N ILE A 91 -3.66 -6.54 -16.23
CA ILE A 91 -2.60 -6.74 -15.24
C ILE A 91 -2.95 -7.86 -14.24
N PHE A 92 -4.24 -8.06 -13.96
CA PHE A 92 -4.73 -9.15 -13.11
C PHE A 92 -4.50 -10.52 -13.75
N ASP A 93 -4.81 -10.68 -15.03
CA ASP A 93 -4.55 -11.93 -15.75
C ASP A 93 -3.04 -12.20 -15.81
N TYR A 94 -2.23 -11.15 -16.02
CA TYR A 94 -0.77 -11.28 -16.02
C TYR A 94 -0.26 -11.76 -14.66
N PHE A 95 -0.74 -11.20 -13.55
CA PHE A 95 -0.40 -11.69 -12.22
C PHE A 95 -0.84 -13.12 -11.98
N LYS A 96 -2.03 -13.53 -12.42
CA LYS A 96 -2.46 -14.93 -12.31
C LYS A 96 -1.51 -15.89 -13.04
N ASP A 97 -1.01 -15.50 -14.21
CA ASP A 97 -0.04 -16.30 -14.94
C ASP A 97 1.34 -16.30 -14.27
N GLU A 98 1.77 -15.15 -13.75
CA GLU A 98 3.05 -15.00 -13.06
C GLU A 98 3.09 -15.84 -11.77
N ILE A 99 2.05 -15.78 -10.92
CA ILE A 99 2.02 -16.49 -9.64
C ILE A 99 1.93 -18.02 -9.79
N LYS A 100 1.53 -18.57 -10.94
CA LYS A 100 1.62 -20.04 -11.20
C LYS A 100 3.05 -20.55 -11.16
N ASN A 101 4.03 -19.66 -11.36
CA ASN A 101 5.44 -19.98 -11.21
C ASN A 101 5.94 -19.84 -9.78
N PHE A 102 5.17 -19.20 -8.91
CA PHE A 102 5.50 -19.01 -7.50
C PHE A 102 5.19 -20.30 -6.74
N ASN A 103 6.25 -20.93 -6.23
CA ASN A 103 6.15 -22.10 -5.37
C ASN A 103 7.35 -22.06 -4.42
N SER A 104 7.12 -21.44 -3.26
CA SER A 104 8.11 -21.24 -2.19
C SER A 104 7.66 -21.92 -0.89
N PRO A 105 8.58 -22.52 -0.11
CA PRO A 105 8.24 -23.14 1.17
C PRO A 105 7.99 -22.11 2.27
N LYS A 106 7.06 -22.43 3.17
CA LYS A 106 6.97 -21.78 4.48
C LYS A 106 8.07 -22.30 5.39
N ILE A 107 8.87 -21.41 5.95
CA ILE A 107 9.98 -21.73 6.86
C ILE A 107 9.73 -20.98 8.17
N ASP A 108 9.52 -21.70 9.27
CA ASP A 108 9.15 -21.13 10.59
C ASP A 108 10.12 -20.05 11.09
N GLU A 109 11.38 -20.10 10.65
CA GLU A 109 12.41 -19.14 11.04
C GLU A 109 12.37 -17.82 10.26
N LEU A 110 11.51 -17.71 9.25
CA LEU A 110 11.35 -16.58 8.34
C LEU A 110 9.99 -15.88 8.55
N PRO A 111 9.89 -14.59 8.19
CA PRO A 111 8.59 -13.93 8.01
C PRO A 111 7.80 -14.61 6.88
N ASP A 112 6.49 -14.37 6.83
CA ASP A 112 5.64 -14.85 5.72
C ASP A 112 6.14 -14.27 4.38
N PHE A 113 6.45 -12.97 4.34
CA PHE A 113 7.01 -12.32 3.16
C PHE A 113 8.53 -12.54 3.07
N THR A 114 8.95 -13.40 2.14
CA THR A 114 10.37 -13.65 1.83
C THR A 114 10.83 -13.02 0.53
N GLY A 115 9.92 -12.46 -0.27
CA GLY A 115 10.13 -11.98 -1.63
C GLY A 115 8.85 -12.13 -2.45
N GLY A 116 8.76 -11.42 -3.56
CA GLY A 116 7.55 -11.42 -4.39
C GLY A 116 7.41 -10.21 -5.31
N ILE A 117 6.20 -10.03 -5.84
CA ILE A 117 5.80 -8.87 -6.64
C ILE A 117 5.48 -7.74 -5.67
N VAL A 118 6.16 -6.59 -5.77
CA VAL A 118 5.99 -5.45 -4.87
C VAL A 118 5.78 -4.18 -5.68
N GLY A 119 4.79 -3.36 -5.33
CA GLY A 119 4.54 -2.12 -6.03
C GLY A 119 3.17 -1.51 -5.74
N TYR A 120 2.65 -0.78 -6.72
CA TYR A 120 1.32 -0.16 -6.67
C TYR A 120 0.45 -0.53 -7.88
N LEU A 121 -0.85 -0.65 -7.63
CA LEU A 121 -1.93 -0.79 -8.60
C LEU A 121 -2.77 0.50 -8.57
N GLY A 122 -2.76 1.28 -9.64
CA GLY A 122 -3.53 2.53 -9.74
C GLY A 122 -5.02 2.30 -9.91
N PHE A 123 -5.81 3.30 -9.51
CA PHE A 123 -7.27 3.27 -9.43
C PHE A 123 -7.94 2.90 -10.78
N GLU A 124 -7.41 3.40 -11.89
CA GLU A 124 -7.99 3.23 -13.22
C GLU A 124 -7.97 1.77 -13.70
N ASN A 125 -7.17 0.90 -13.08
CA ASN A 125 -7.19 -0.53 -13.38
C ASN A 125 -8.55 -1.18 -13.06
N VAL A 126 -9.47 -0.52 -12.35
CA VAL A 126 -10.84 -1.00 -12.19
C VAL A 126 -11.57 -1.16 -13.53
N ALA A 127 -11.24 -0.37 -14.55
CA ALA A 127 -11.76 -0.52 -15.91
C ALA A 127 -11.27 -1.81 -16.60
N LEU A 128 -10.26 -2.49 -16.04
CA LEU A 128 -9.83 -3.82 -16.50
C LEU A 128 -10.60 -4.96 -15.81
N ILE A 129 -11.42 -4.64 -14.81
CA ILE A 129 -12.28 -5.58 -14.07
C ILE A 129 -13.74 -5.40 -14.53
N GLU A 130 -14.19 -4.16 -14.63
CA GLU A 130 -15.57 -3.79 -14.93
C GLU A 130 -15.64 -3.08 -16.29
N ASP A 131 -16.08 -3.81 -17.32
CA ASP A 131 -16.13 -3.30 -18.72
C ASP A 131 -17.05 -2.09 -18.91
N VAL A 132 -17.95 -1.82 -17.96
CA VAL A 132 -18.88 -0.66 -17.99
C VAL A 132 -18.24 0.65 -17.50
N ILE A 133 -16.98 0.61 -17.07
CA ILE A 133 -16.24 1.76 -16.57
C ILE A 133 -15.24 2.20 -17.65
N GLU A 134 -15.41 3.42 -18.13
CA GLU A 134 -14.48 4.08 -19.07
C GLU A 134 -13.99 5.38 -18.44
N PHE A 135 -12.68 5.61 -18.48
CA PHE A 135 -12.06 6.84 -17.98
C PHE A 135 -11.69 7.74 -19.16
N ASP A 136 -12.32 8.91 -19.24
CA ASP A 136 -12.07 9.97 -20.21
C ASP A 136 -11.41 11.22 -19.57
N GLY A 137 -11.17 11.18 -18.27
CA GLY A 137 -10.45 12.22 -17.53
C GLY A 137 -9.01 12.42 -18.02
N HIS A 138 -8.52 13.65 -17.82
CA HIS A 138 -7.15 14.05 -18.14
C HIS A 138 -6.13 13.29 -17.26
N ASP A 139 -4.98 12.95 -17.83
CA ASP A 139 -3.81 12.42 -17.11
C ASP A 139 -2.69 13.46 -17.11
N GLU A 140 -2.45 14.11 -15.97
CA GLU A 140 -1.48 15.21 -15.88
C GLU A 140 -0.02 14.74 -15.95
N ASN A 141 0.27 13.53 -15.47
CA ASN A 141 1.64 13.13 -15.17
C ASN A 141 2.12 11.93 -16.01
N ASP A 142 1.23 11.33 -16.79
CA ASP A 142 1.48 10.13 -17.61
C ASP A 142 2.16 8.99 -16.83
N PHE A 143 1.90 8.90 -15.52
CA PHE A 143 2.43 7.80 -14.71
C PHE A 143 1.84 6.47 -15.18
N PRO A 144 2.59 5.36 -15.11
CA PRO A 144 2.02 4.05 -15.34
C PRO A 144 0.78 3.82 -14.47
N ASP A 145 -0.23 3.16 -15.03
CA ASP A 145 -1.42 2.79 -14.25
C ASP A 145 -1.01 1.87 -13.10
N SER A 146 0.03 1.05 -13.30
CA SER A 146 0.68 0.28 -12.23
C SER A 146 2.18 0.20 -12.44
N PHE A 147 2.93 0.07 -11.34
CA PHE A 147 4.37 -0.25 -11.37
C PHE A 147 4.68 -1.27 -10.28
N PHE A 148 5.16 -2.44 -10.71
CA PHE A 148 5.61 -3.51 -9.82
C PHE A 148 7.02 -3.99 -10.16
N GLY A 149 7.75 -4.47 -9.16
CA GLY A 149 9.00 -5.20 -9.30
C GLY A 149 8.92 -6.58 -8.68
N VAL A 150 9.60 -7.58 -9.28
CA VAL A 150 9.77 -8.92 -8.68
C VAL A 150 11.05 -8.96 -7.87
N PHE A 151 10.93 -8.95 -6.54
CA PHE A 151 12.06 -8.90 -5.62
C PHE A 151 12.40 -10.30 -5.10
N GLU A 152 13.45 -10.88 -5.68
CA GLU A 152 14.02 -12.14 -5.23
C GLU A 152 14.85 -11.99 -3.94
N ASN A 153 15.38 -10.79 -3.70
CA ASN A 153 16.20 -10.50 -2.52
C ASN A 153 15.47 -9.50 -1.62
N VAL A 154 15.27 -9.88 -0.36
CA VAL A 154 14.58 -9.07 0.64
C VAL A 154 15.37 -9.11 1.95
N ILE A 155 15.35 -7.99 2.66
CA ILE A 155 15.93 -7.84 3.98
C ILE A 155 14.78 -7.62 4.95
N ALA A 156 14.64 -8.50 5.93
CA ALA A 156 13.62 -8.40 6.96
C ALA A 156 14.26 -8.04 8.30
N PHE A 157 13.83 -6.93 8.90
CA PHE A 157 14.16 -6.57 10.28
C PHE A 157 13.16 -7.25 11.21
N ASP A 158 13.60 -8.17 12.06
CA ASP A 158 12.78 -8.78 13.11
C ASP A 158 13.00 -8.01 14.41
N HIS A 159 12.14 -7.02 14.67
CA HIS A 159 12.26 -6.09 15.80
C HIS A 159 12.13 -6.79 17.15
N TYR A 160 11.39 -7.90 17.19
CA TYR A 160 11.22 -8.70 18.40
C TYR A 160 12.49 -9.48 18.76
N LYS A 161 13.20 -10.01 17.75
CA LYS A 161 14.44 -10.79 17.96
C LYS A 161 15.72 -9.96 17.80
N HIS A 162 15.60 -8.66 17.54
CA HIS A 162 16.72 -7.73 17.30
C HIS A 162 17.72 -8.25 16.25
N GLN A 163 17.20 -8.80 15.14
CA GLN A 163 18.01 -9.39 14.06
C GLN A 163 17.56 -8.90 12.69
N ILE A 164 18.51 -8.87 11.76
CA ILE A 164 18.25 -8.69 10.33
C ILE A 164 18.36 -10.06 9.67
N ILE A 165 17.35 -10.40 8.87
CA ILE A 165 17.32 -11.61 8.07
C ILE A 165 17.53 -11.20 6.62
N LEU A 166 18.67 -11.57 6.05
CA LEU A 166 18.97 -11.42 4.64
C LEU A 166 18.42 -12.63 3.91
N ILE A 167 17.58 -12.43 2.90
CA ILE A 167 16.86 -13.48 2.18
C ILE A 167 17.11 -13.34 0.69
N SER A 168 17.47 -14.44 0.03
CA SER A 168 17.63 -14.55 -1.42
C SER A 168 16.89 -15.80 -1.90
N ASN A 169 15.83 -15.61 -2.67
CA ASN A 169 15.03 -16.70 -3.21
C ASN A 169 15.74 -17.27 -4.44
N ALA A 170 16.26 -18.49 -4.33
CA ALA A 170 16.93 -19.18 -5.41
C ALA A 170 15.90 -19.75 -6.40
N ASP A 171 15.90 -19.27 -7.64
CA ASP A 171 15.12 -19.85 -8.73
C ASP A 171 15.87 -21.03 -9.35
N LEU A 172 15.35 -22.24 -9.12
CA LEU A 172 15.99 -23.47 -9.59
C LEU A 172 15.92 -23.66 -11.11
N LYS A 173 15.05 -22.93 -11.83
CA LYS A 173 14.99 -23.01 -13.29
C LYS A 173 16.07 -22.16 -13.98
N LYS A 174 16.57 -21.13 -13.30
CA LYS A 174 17.58 -20.20 -13.83
C LYS A 174 19.02 -20.65 -13.58
N ASN A 175 19.22 -21.80 -12.95
CA ASN A 175 20.55 -22.29 -12.56
C ASN A 175 20.79 -23.68 -13.13
N ASP A 176 22.06 -23.97 -13.47
CA ASP A 176 22.47 -25.24 -14.08
C ASP A 176 22.22 -26.44 -13.15
N ASP A 177 22.42 -26.23 -11.85
CA ASP A 177 22.22 -27.24 -10.81
C ASP A 177 21.90 -26.60 -9.43
N VAL A 178 21.50 -27.45 -8.48
CA VAL A 178 21.09 -27.06 -7.11
C VAL A 178 22.23 -26.45 -6.31
N GLU A 179 23.46 -26.93 -6.45
CA GLU A 179 24.63 -26.41 -5.75
C GLU A 179 25.00 -25.01 -6.26
N SER A 180 24.98 -24.83 -7.59
CA SER A 180 25.16 -23.53 -8.24
C SER A 180 24.09 -22.53 -7.80
N ALA A 181 22.82 -22.92 -7.73
CA ALA A 181 21.74 -22.06 -7.23
C ALA A 181 21.98 -21.60 -5.79
N TYR A 182 22.37 -22.52 -4.90
CA TYR A 182 22.68 -22.20 -3.50
C TYR A 182 23.87 -21.25 -3.38
N LYS A 183 24.96 -21.52 -4.11
CA LYS A 183 26.17 -20.71 -4.11
C LYS A 183 25.90 -19.29 -4.62
N ASN A 184 25.18 -19.16 -5.73
CA ASN A 184 24.78 -17.88 -6.30
C ASN A 184 23.96 -17.05 -5.30
N SER A 185 23.00 -17.66 -4.60
CA SER A 185 22.25 -16.98 -3.54
C SER A 185 23.14 -16.57 -2.37
N LYS A 186 24.09 -17.41 -1.92
CA LYS A 186 25.06 -17.04 -0.87
C LYS A 186 25.97 -15.88 -1.27
N GLU A 187 26.36 -15.79 -2.54
CA GLU A 187 27.11 -14.66 -3.08
C GLU A 187 26.28 -13.37 -3.08
N LYS A 188 25.01 -13.42 -3.51
CA LYS A 188 24.06 -12.29 -3.42
C LYS A 188 23.93 -11.79 -1.97
N LEU A 189 23.71 -12.69 -1.02
CA LEU A 189 23.62 -12.34 0.41
C LEU A 189 24.90 -11.69 0.95
N SER A 190 26.07 -12.18 0.51
CA SER A 190 27.36 -11.62 0.91
C SER A 190 27.56 -10.20 0.38
N LYS A 191 27.11 -9.90 -0.84
CA LYS A 191 27.12 -8.55 -1.42
C LYS A 191 26.25 -7.60 -0.61
N ILE A 192 25.00 -7.99 -0.34
CA ILE A 192 24.07 -7.20 0.49
C ILE A 192 24.66 -6.93 1.88
N LYS A 193 25.24 -7.96 2.51
CA LYS A 193 25.89 -7.82 3.81
C LYS A 193 27.04 -6.81 3.76
N ASN A 194 27.88 -6.86 2.74
CA ASN A 194 28.98 -5.91 2.57
C ASN A 194 28.47 -4.48 2.38
N GLU A 195 27.42 -4.27 1.59
CA GLU A 195 26.77 -2.97 1.41
C GLU A 195 26.23 -2.41 2.74
N LEU A 196 25.57 -3.24 3.55
CA LEU A 196 25.10 -2.84 4.89
C LEU A 196 26.22 -2.42 5.85
N MET A 197 27.45 -2.93 5.66
CA MET A 197 28.61 -2.59 6.47
C MET A 197 29.35 -1.34 5.98
N THR A 198 28.99 -0.79 4.82
CA THR A 198 29.61 0.43 4.32
C THR A 198 29.25 1.64 5.19
N VAL A 199 30.15 2.64 5.23
CA VAL A 199 29.85 3.96 5.78
C VAL A 199 29.15 4.75 4.70
N THR A 200 28.02 5.36 5.04
CA THR A 200 27.25 6.20 4.11
C THR A 200 26.99 7.53 4.78
N GLU A 201 27.31 8.61 4.07
CA GLU A 201 26.84 9.94 4.42
C GLU A 201 25.47 10.14 3.77
N HIS A 202 24.47 10.46 4.57
CA HIS A 202 23.17 10.90 4.10
C HIS A 202 23.06 12.40 4.33
N LYS A 203 22.66 13.14 3.29
CA LYS A 203 22.41 14.56 3.43
C LYS A 203 20.92 14.81 3.49
N SER A 204 20.46 15.35 4.61
CA SER A 204 19.10 15.83 4.74
C SER A 204 18.92 17.21 4.07
N ASP A 205 18.54 17.24 2.79
CA ASP A 205 18.47 18.49 2.00
C ASP A 205 17.10 18.80 1.37
N PHE A 206 16.05 18.09 1.78
CA PHE A 206 14.70 18.30 1.26
C PHE A 206 14.19 19.72 1.53
N LYS A 207 13.55 20.34 0.54
CA LYS A 207 12.88 21.63 0.69
C LYS A 207 11.75 21.81 -0.32
N LEU A 208 10.59 22.29 0.15
CA LEU A 208 9.54 22.82 -0.73
C LEU A 208 9.97 24.16 -1.33
N LEU A 209 9.72 24.34 -2.63
CA LEU A 209 10.07 25.56 -3.35
C LEU A 209 8.93 26.58 -3.34
N ASP A 210 7.70 26.10 -3.32
CA ASP A 210 6.49 26.91 -3.34
C ASP A 210 5.60 26.54 -2.13
N ASP A 211 5.18 27.54 -1.35
CA ASP A 211 4.18 27.38 -0.27
C ASP A 211 2.74 27.33 -0.80
N GLU A 212 2.59 27.57 -2.11
CA GLU A 212 1.31 27.67 -2.77
C GLU A 212 0.71 26.28 -3.01
N PHE A 213 -0.23 25.90 -2.14
CA PHE A 213 -1.25 24.89 -2.40
C PHE A 213 -2.28 25.40 -3.43
N ALA A 214 -1.78 26.06 -4.49
CA ALA A 214 -2.51 27.02 -5.31
C ALA A 214 -3.54 26.38 -6.25
N ASN A 215 -4.60 27.16 -6.46
CA ASN A 215 -5.69 27.00 -7.41
C ASN A 215 -6.69 25.89 -7.08
N PHE A 216 -7.15 25.86 -5.82
CA PHE A 216 -8.38 25.16 -5.50
C PHE A 216 -9.58 26.06 -5.79
N ASP A 217 -10.31 25.78 -6.88
CA ASP A 217 -11.61 26.40 -7.14
C ASP A 217 -12.66 25.81 -6.18
N MET A 218 -12.90 26.54 -5.09
CA MET A 218 -13.89 26.16 -4.07
C MET A 218 -15.30 26.06 -4.64
N GLU A 219 -15.66 26.95 -5.57
CA GLU A 219 -17.01 26.97 -6.14
C GLU A 219 -17.24 25.76 -7.05
N GLU A 220 -16.22 25.37 -7.83
CA GLU A 220 -16.27 24.14 -8.63
C GLU A 220 -16.48 22.92 -7.74
N PHE A 221 -15.72 22.79 -6.65
CA PHE A 221 -15.88 21.67 -5.74
C PHE A 221 -17.26 21.66 -5.07
N TYR A 222 -17.79 22.81 -4.67
CA TYR A 222 -19.12 22.87 -4.06
C TYR A 222 -20.21 22.43 -5.04
N LYS A 223 -20.13 22.85 -6.31
CA LYS A 223 -21.03 22.38 -7.37
C LYS A 223 -20.95 20.86 -7.55
N THR A 224 -19.75 20.29 -7.49
CA THR A 224 -19.52 18.85 -7.57
C THR A 224 -20.12 18.10 -6.38
N VAL A 225 -20.01 18.63 -5.16
CA VAL A 225 -20.67 18.07 -3.97
C VAL A 225 -22.19 18.12 -4.12
N ASP A 226 -22.75 19.25 -4.53
CA ASP A 226 -24.20 19.40 -4.73
C ASP A 226 -24.74 18.47 -5.83
N ALA A 227 -23.98 18.28 -6.91
CA ALA A 227 -24.31 17.31 -7.96
C ALA A 227 -24.27 15.87 -7.43
N GLY A 228 -23.25 15.51 -6.64
CA GLY A 228 -23.18 14.21 -5.96
C GLY A 228 -24.40 13.97 -5.06
N LYS A 229 -24.81 14.97 -4.27
CA LYS A 229 -26.01 14.91 -3.43
C LYS A 229 -27.28 14.72 -4.25
N LYS A 230 -27.40 15.38 -5.40
CA LYS A 230 -28.55 15.19 -6.30
C LYS A 230 -28.70 13.73 -6.72
N ASN A 231 -27.61 13.07 -7.13
CA ASN A 231 -27.63 11.64 -7.47
C ASN A 231 -28.04 10.77 -6.27
N ILE A 232 -27.65 11.15 -5.05
CA ILE A 232 -28.07 10.44 -3.83
C ILE A 232 -29.59 10.55 -3.62
N PHE A 233 -30.16 11.75 -3.78
CA PHE A 233 -31.61 11.95 -3.68
C PHE A 233 -32.40 11.25 -4.79
N GLU A 234 -31.82 11.13 -5.98
CA GLU A 234 -32.41 10.41 -7.12
C GLU A 234 -32.28 8.88 -6.96
N GLY A 235 -31.47 8.41 -6.00
CA GLY A 235 -31.31 6.99 -5.68
C GLY A 235 -30.24 6.27 -6.50
N ASP A 236 -29.39 7.01 -7.21
CA ASP A 236 -28.31 6.45 -8.03
C ASP A 236 -27.20 5.84 -7.17
N VAL A 237 -26.88 6.49 -6.04
CA VAL A 237 -25.88 6.06 -5.06
C VAL A 237 -26.33 6.39 -3.64
N PHE A 238 -25.92 5.59 -2.66
CA PHE A 238 -26.07 5.90 -1.23
C PHE A 238 -24.96 6.81 -0.73
N GLN A 239 -23.75 6.63 -1.27
CA GLN A 239 -22.55 7.37 -0.92
C GLN A 239 -21.64 7.51 -2.13
N LEU A 240 -20.99 8.67 -2.26
CA LEU A 240 -20.00 8.98 -3.29
C LEU A 240 -18.75 9.60 -2.65
N VAL A 241 -17.55 9.10 -2.91
CA VAL A 241 -16.33 9.66 -2.34
C VAL A 241 -15.62 10.52 -3.39
N LEU A 242 -15.71 11.84 -3.23
CA LEU A 242 -15.09 12.81 -4.13
C LEU A 242 -13.77 13.30 -3.56
N SER A 243 -12.82 13.61 -4.43
CA SER A 243 -11.45 13.93 -4.06
C SER A 243 -10.83 15.03 -4.89
N LYS A 244 -9.75 15.61 -4.35
CA LYS A 244 -8.96 16.63 -5.03
C LYS A 244 -7.48 16.36 -4.90
N ARG A 245 -6.78 16.48 -6.03
CA ARG A 245 -5.32 16.46 -6.10
C ARG A 245 -4.72 17.84 -5.87
N PHE A 246 -3.62 17.86 -5.14
CA PHE A 246 -2.77 19.00 -4.89
C PHE A 246 -1.34 18.67 -5.34
N SER A 247 -0.53 19.71 -5.58
CA SER A 247 0.88 19.54 -5.90
C SER A 247 1.72 20.69 -5.36
N SER A 248 3.02 20.46 -5.20
CA SER A 248 4.00 21.52 -4.92
C SER A 248 5.35 21.17 -5.56
N LYS A 249 6.14 22.19 -5.91
CA LYS A 249 7.52 21.99 -6.38
C LYS A 249 8.44 21.73 -5.19
N TYR A 250 9.43 20.88 -5.39
CA TYR A 250 10.40 20.54 -4.34
C TYR A 250 11.82 20.42 -4.88
N LYS A 251 12.79 20.34 -3.98
CA LYS A 251 14.18 19.93 -4.24
C LYS A 251 14.70 19.07 -3.10
N GLY A 252 15.78 18.33 -3.34
CA GLY A 252 16.42 17.47 -2.35
C GLY A 252 15.78 16.10 -2.23
N ASP A 253 16.22 15.32 -1.26
CA ASP A 253 15.86 13.90 -1.13
C ASP A 253 14.47 13.66 -0.49
N LEU A 254 13.59 13.00 -1.24
CA LEU A 254 12.27 12.57 -0.79
C LEU A 254 12.26 11.59 0.39
N LEU A 255 13.36 10.90 0.66
CA LEU A 255 13.44 10.02 1.84
C LEU A 255 13.23 10.81 3.14
N ASN A 256 13.58 12.10 3.18
CA ASN A 256 13.29 12.94 4.34
C ASN A 256 11.79 13.14 4.56
N VAL A 257 10.99 13.15 3.48
CA VAL A 257 9.53 13.21 3.57
C VAL A 257 8.98 11.94 4.20
N TYR A 258 9.50 10.77 3.81
CA TYR A 258 9.15 9.50 4.47
C TYR A 258 9.49 9.50 5.96
N ARG A 259 10.69 9.96 6.31
CA ARG A 259 11.13 10.06 7.71
C ARG A 259 10.24 10.99 8.52
N ALA A 260 9.85 12.14 7.95
CA ALA A 260 8.91 13.06 8.59
C ALA A 260 7.53 12.42 8.79
N LEU A 261 7.01 11.73 7.77
CA LEU A 261 5.73 11.01 7.87
C LEU A 261 5.77 9.92 8.94
N ARG A 262 6.85 9.15 9.00
CA ARG A 262 7.08 8.10 10.00
C ARG A 262 7.03 8.65 11.44
N ILE A 263 7.48 9.88 11.65
CA ILE A 263 7.47 10.56 12.95
C ILE A 263 6.08 11.13 13.27
N ILE A 264 5.45 11.81 12.31
CA ILE A 264 4.21 12.56 12.53
C ILE A 264 2.98 11.68 12.52
N ASN A 265 2.92 10.68 11.64
CA ASN A 265 1.74 9.86 11.42
C ASN A 265 2.08 8.36 11.22
N PRO A 266 2.68 7.70 12.22
CA PRO A 266 2.92 6.25 12.17
C PRO A 266 1.60 5.50 11.94
N SER A 267 1.58 4.59 10.95
CA SER A 267 0.37 3.89 10.51
C SER A 267 0.64 2.40 10.27
N PRO A 268 -0.41 1.54 10.22
CA PRO A 268 -0.28 0.12 9.92
C PRO A 268 0.45 -0.18 8.61
N TYR A 269 0.41 0.73 7.63
CA TYR A 269 1.17 0.63 6.40
C TYR A 269 1.99 1.88 6.15
N MET A 270 3.30 1.76 6.26
CA MET A 270 4.24 2.80 5.90
C MET A 270 5.11 2.29 4.77
N TYR A 271 5.22 3.08 3.72
CA TYR A 271 5.96 2.67 2.54
C TYR A 271 6.73 3.84 1.92
N PHE A 272 7.92 3.51 1.44
CA PHE A 272 8.68 4.30 0.50
C PHE A 272 9.05 3.39 -0.66
N MET A 273 8.70 3.75 -1.88
CA MET A 273 9.04 3.02 -3.09
C MET A 273 9.63 4.00 -4.09
N GLN A 274 10.78 3.65 -4.64
CA GLN A 274 11.42 4.41 -5.71
C GLN A 274 11.47 3.55 -6.96
N PHE A 275 10.91 4.07 -8.05
CA PHE A 275 10.88 3.45 -9.37
C PHE A 275 11.66 4.32 -10.35
N ASP A 276 12.98 4.11 -10.39
CA ASP A 276 13.92 4.99 -11.06
C ASP A 276 13.84 6.44 -10.52
N GLU A 277 14.39 7.39 -11.26
CA GLU A 277 14.32 8.81 -10.90
C GLU A 277 12.97 9.47 -11.25
N ASP A 278 12.08 8.77 -11.97
CA ASP A 278 10.90 9.37 -12.57
C ASP A 278 9.64 9.19 -11.71
N LEU A 279 9.63 8.24 -10.76
CA LEU A 279 8.50 8.06 -9.84
C LEU A 279 8.96 7.60 -8.45
N THR A 280 8.57 8.36 -7.43
CA THR A 280 8.66 7.94 -6.02
C THR A 280 7.28 7.95 -5.38
N VAL A 281 6.96 6.93 -4.60
CA VAL A 281 5.69 6.78 -3.87
C VAL A 281 5.98 6.64 -2.38
N ILE A 282 5.32 7.46 -1.56
CA ILE A 282 5.59 7.58 -0.12
C ILE A 282 4.25 7.65 0.60
N GLY A 283 4.03 6.88 1.67
CA GLY A 283 2.75 6.99 2.37
C GLY A 283 2.68 6.31 3.71
N THR A 284 1.59 6.64 4.42
CA THR A 284 1.24 6.14 5.75
C THR A 284 -0.25 5.77 5.78
N SER A 285 -0.60 4.71 5.05
CA SER A 285 -1.99 4.30 4.90
C SER A 285 -2.54 3.69 6.21
N PRO A 286 -3.70 4.15 6.68
CA PRO A 286 -4.35 3.59 7.87
C PRO A 286 -5.16 2.33 7.60
N GLU A 287 -5.45 2.00 6.34
CA GLU A 287 -6.53 1.08 5.96
C GLU A 287 -6.02 0.00 5.00
N ASP A 288 -6.38 -1.26 5.29
CA ASP A 288 -6.12 -2.37 4.38
C ASP A 288 -7.11 -2.35 3.22
N LEU A 289 -6.70 -2.91 2.08
CA LEU A 289 -7.63 -3.21 0.98
C LEU A 289 -8.07 -4.66 1.09
N ILE A 290 -7.09 -5.56 1.17
CA ILE A 290 -7.30 -7.01 1.19
C ILE A 290 -6.02 -7.68 1.66
N LYS A 291 -6.18 -8.70 2.51
CA LYS A 291 -5.12 -9.65 2.86
C LYS A 291 -5.52 -11.04 2.44
N VAL A 292 -4.58 -11.80 1.90
CA VAL A 292 -4.71 -13.24 1.68
C VAL A 292 -3.53 -13.91 2.36
N LYS A 293 -3.82 -14.78 3.32
CA LYS A 293 -2.80 -15.57 4.01
C LYS A 293 -3.24 -17.01 4.17
N ASP A 294 -2.41 -17.95 3.74
CA ASP A 294 -2.67 -19.39 3.83
C ASP A 294 -4.10 -19.74 3.31
N ASN A 295 -4.46 -19.24 2.12
CA ASN A 295 -5.77 -19.35 1.46
C ASN A 295 -6.97 -18.69 2.18
N LYS A 296 -6.75 -17.86 3.20
CA LYS A 296 -7.79 -17.07 3.86
C LYS A 296 -7.71 -15.62 3.42
N ALA A 297 -8.79 -15.12 2.84
CA ALA A 297 -8.96 -13.72 2.47
C ALA A 297 -9.60 -12.95 3.62
N ALA A 298 -9.13 -11.74 3.89
CA ALA A 298 -9.60 -10.88 4.96
C ALA A 298 -9.67 -9.42 4.51
N ILE A 299 -10.77 -8.75 4.85
CA ILE A 299 -10.96 -7.30 4.69
C ILE A 299 -11.28 -6.74 6.09
N LEU A 300 -10.71 -5.59 6.43
CA LEU A 300 -10.95 -4.91 7.69
C LEU A 300 -11.75 -3.61 7.46
N PRO A 301 -13.08 -3.65 7.39
CA PRO A 301 -13.89 -2.44 7.38
C PRO A 301 -13.58 -1.55 8.59
N ILE A 302 -13.25 -0.29 8.32
CA ILE A 302 -13.03 0.76 9.32
C ILE A 302 -14.02 1.89 9.05
N ALA A 303 -14.82 2.23 10.06
CA ALA A 303 -15.72 3.38 10.01
C ALA A 303 -15.85 4.02 11.38
N GLY A 304 -16.41 5.22 11.40
CA GLY A 304 -16.60 5.98 12.63
C GLY A 304 -15.29 6.47 13.24
N THR A 305 -15.27 7.74 13.62
CA THR A 305 -14.06 8.34 14.18
C THR A 305 -14.40 9.17 15.40
N ARG A 306 -13.67 8.95 16.49
CA ARG A 306 -13.59 9.91 17.59
C ARG A 306 -12.13 10.21 17.93
N ARG A 307 -11.88 11.43 18.40
CA ARG A 307 -10.56 11.79 18.96
C ARG A 307 -10.28 10.93 20.19
N ARG A 308 -9.01 10.78 20.54
CA ARG A 308 -8.65 10.22 21.86
C ARG A 308 -9.04 11.18 22.99
N GLY A 309 -9.48 10.59 24.11
CA GLY A 309 -9.75 11.33 25.34
C GLY A 309 -8.44 11.85 25.96
N LYS A 310 -8.50 13.00 26.63
CA LYS A 310 -7.38 13.53 27.41
C LYS A 310 -7.19 12.76 28.72
N THR A 311 -8.27 12.16 29.23
CA THR A 311 -8.25 11.23 30.36
C THR A 311 -8.83 9.87 29.96
N LYS A 312 -8.58 8.85 30.78
CA LYS A 312 -9.11 7.50 30.54
C LYS A 312 -10.64 7.48 30.59
N GLU A 313 -11.23 8.26 31.48
CA GLU A 313 -12.68 8.39 31.64
C GLU A 313 -13.30 9.06 30.40
N GLU A 314 -12.67 10.11 29.88
CA GLU A 314 -13.09 10.77 28.64
C GLU A 314 -12.94 9.81 27.44
N ASP A 315 -11.86 9.04 27.37
CA ASP A 315 -11.63 8.07 26.28
C ASP A 315 -12.70 6.97 26.26
N ILE A 316 -13.11 6.47 27.44
CA ILE A 316 -14.19 5.49 27.58
C ILE A 316 -15.56 6.11 27.25
N ALA A 317 -15.77 7.38 27.60
CA ALA A 317 -17.00 8.08 27.26
C ALA A 317 -17.14 8.26 25.73
N LEU A 318 -16.06 8.67 25.06
CA LEU A 318 -16.01 8.81 23.60
C LEU A 318 -16.19 7.46 22.88
N GLU A 319 -15.64 6.38 23.43
CA GLU A 319 -15.87 5.03 22.93
C GLU A 319 -17.35 4.63 22.99
N LYS A 320 -18.01 4.87 24.13
CA LYS A 320 -19.44 4.58 24.30
C LYS A 320 -20.31 5.46 23.41
N GLU A 321 -19.93 6.71 23.22
CA GLU A 321 -20.60 7.64 22.30
C GLU A 321 -20.52 7.11 20.87
N LEU A 322 -19.32 6.72 20.41
CA LEU A 322 -19.11 6.18 19.07
C LEU A 322 -19.90 4.90 18.81
N LEU A 323 -19.84 3.94 19.75
CA LEU A 323 -20.62 2.69 19.66
C LEU A 323 -22.13 2.87 19.86
N GLY A 324 -22.55 4.05 20.33
CA GLY A 324 -23.96 4.41 20.52
C GLY A 324 -24.54 5.27 19.40
N ASP A 325 -23.71 5.75 18.47
CA ASP A 325 -24.11 6.63 17.37
C ASP A 325 -24.77 5.83 16.25
N PRO A 326 -26.10 5.95 16.04
CA PRO A 326 -26.80 5.16 15.04
C PRO A 326 -26.33 5.44 13.61
N LYS A 327 -25.81 6.65 13.33
CA LYS A 327 -25.29 7.02 12.01
C LYS A 327 -24.02 6.24 11.70
N GLU A 328 -23.06 6.29 12.62
CA GLU A 328 -21.75 5.63 12.48
C GLU A 328 -21.89 4.11 12.39
N ILE A 329 -22.79 3.52 13.19
CA ILE A 329 -23.08 2.08 13.15
C ILE A 329 -23.69 1.68 11.80
N ALA A 330 -24.60 2.49 11.25
CA ALA A 330 -25.23 2.20 9.97
C ALA A 330 -24.23 2.28 8.81
N GLU A 331 -23.37 3.30 8.80
CA GLU A 331 -22.28 3.43 7.83
C GLU A 331 -21.30 2.25 7.93
N HIS A 332 -20.90 1.88 9.15
CA HIS A 332 -20.03 0.72 9.38
C HIS A 332 -20.66 -0.58 8.90
N GLN A 333 -21.95 -0.80 9.17
CA GLN A 333 -22.67 -1.99 8.74
C GLN A 333 -22.71 -2.10 7.22
N MET A 334 -22.91 -0.98 6.51
CA MET A 334 -22.86 -0.95 5.04
C MET A 334 -21.50 -1.41 4.51
N LEU A 335 -20.39 -0.94 5.11
CA LEU A 335 -19.03 -1.36 4.71
C LEU A 335 -18.77 -2.84 4.99
N VAL A 336 -19.28 -3.35 6.12
CA VAL A 336 -19.23 -4.79 6.44
C VAL A 336 -19.97 -5.62 5.40
N ASP A 337 -21.16 -5.18 4.99
CA ASP A 337 -21.95 -5.91 3.99
C ASP A 337 -21.30 -5.84 2.59
N LEU A 338 -20.65 -4.74 2.25
CA LEU A 338 -19.83 -4.64 1.04
C LEU A 338 -18.65 -5.63 1.08
N ALA A 339 -17.91 -5.68 2.19
CA ALA A 339 -16.79 -6.62 2.36
C ALA A 339 -17.26 -8.09 2.28
N ARG A 340 -18.42 -8.41 2.84
CA ARG A 340 -19.04 -9.75 2.71
C ARG A 340 -19.42 -10.05 1.26
N ASN A 341 -19.96 -9.08 0.53
CA ASN A 341 -20.30 -9.24 -0.89
C ASN A 341 -19.04 -9.49 -1.74
N ASP A 342 -18.01 -8.68 -1.53
CA ASP A 342 -16.73 -8.78 -2.24
C ASP A 342 -16.08 -10.16 -2.00
N LEU A 343 -15.94 -10.59 -0.73
CA LEU A 343 -15.39 -11.91 -0.40
C LEU A 343 -16.30 -13.07 -0.84
N GLY A 344 -17.62 -12.91 -0.81
CA GLY A 344 -18.59 -13.93 -1.21
C GLY A 344 -18.46 -14.37 -2.68
N ARG A 345 -17.90 -13.52 -3.56
CA ARG A 345 -17.64 -13.89 -4.95
C ARG A 345 -16.55 -14.95 -5.10
N VAL A 346 -15.54 -14.91 -4.23
CA VAL A 346 -14.29 -15.71 -4.37
C VAL A 346 -14.09 -16.75 -3.26
N CYS A 347 -14.75 -16.59 -2.12
CA CYS A 347 -14.66 -17.51 -0.98
C CYS A 347 -15.79 -18.54 -0.99
N ASN A 348 -15.58 -19.65 -0.27
CA ASN A 348 -16.65 -20.61 0.01
C ASN A 348 -17.75 -19.89 0.81
N TYR A 349 -19.00 -19.98 0.35
CA TYR A 349 -20.13 -19.21 0.90
C TYR A 349 -20.24 -19.35 2.43
N ASP A 350 -20.17 -20.59 2.93
CA ASP A 350 -20.29 -20.89 4.37
C ASP A 350 -19.07 -20.48 5.21
N SER A 351 -17.96 -20.09 4.56
CA SER A 351 -16.73 -19.68 5.24
C SER A 351 -16.68 -18.18 5.54
N VAL A 352 -17.46 -17.35 4.82
CA VAL A 352 -17.44 -15.89 4.96
C VAL A 352 -18.13 -15.48 6.24
N LYS A 353 -17.35 -15.01 7.21
CA LYS A 353 -17.84 -14.67 8.56
C LYS A 353 -17.16 -13.45 9.14
N LEU A 354 -17.84 -12.82 10.08
CA LEU A 354 -17.24 -11.81 10.96
C LEU A 354 -16.43 -12.51 12.04
N THR A 355 -15.12 -12.30 12.06
CA THR A 355 -14.22 -12.80 13.13
C THR A 355 -14.02 -11.77 14.24
N GLU A 356 -14.28 -10.51 13.93
CA GLU A 356 -14.29 -9.38 14.85
C GLU A 356 -15.46 -8.47 14.45
N GLU A 357 -16.31 -8.07 15.39
CA GLU A 357 -17.48 -7.24 15.11
C GLU A 357 -17.50 -6.01 16.01
N LYS A 358 -17.55 -4.82 15.38
CA LYS A 358 -17.75 -3.52 16.04
C LYS A 358 -16.83 -3.31 17.25
N SER A 359 -15.58 -3.74 17.12
CA SER A 359 -14.56 -3.51 18.13
C SER A 359 -13.97 -2.11 17.97
N ILE A 360 -13.38 -1.59 19.04
CA ILE A 360 -12.79 -0.25 19.03
C ILE A 360 -11.28 -0.38 18.98
N HIS A 361 -10.71 0.02 17.83
CA HIS A 361 -9.26 0.10 17.65
C HIS A 361 -8.81 1.52 17.99
N ARG A 362 -7.84 1.62 18.89
CA ARG A 362 -7.28 2.89 19.35
C ARG A 362 -5.95 3.15 18.66
N PHE A 363 -5.86 4.29 17.99
CA PHE A 363 -4.65 4.82 17.39
C PHE A 363 -4.11 5.98 18.23
N SER A 364 -2.98 6.58 17.81
CA SER A 364 -2.31 7.66 18.54
C SER A 364 -3.20 8.87 18.80
N HIS A 365 -4.03 9.26 17.82
CA HIS A 365 -4.85 10.49 17.88
C HIS A 365 -6.36 10.25 17.76
N VAL A 366 -6.76 9.09 17.27
CA VAL A 366 -8.16 8.74 17.00
C VAL A 366 -8.48 7.30 17.43
N MET A 367 -9.76 6.97 17.52
CA MET A 367 -10.28 5.61 17.62
C MET A 367 -11.33 5.37 16.53
N HIS A 368 -11.43 4.12 16.08
CA HIS A 368 -12.34 3.70 15.01
C HIS A 368 -13.15 2.46 15.39
N ILE A 369 -14.35 2.34 14.82
CA ILE A 369 -15.11 1.09 14.81
C ILE A 369 -14.48 0.19 13.75
N VAL A 370 -14.14 -1.02 14.14
CA VAL A 370 -13.48 -2.00 13.28
C VAL A 370 -14.27 -3.31 13.31
N SER A 371 -14.44 -3.89 12.13
CA SER A 371 -14.88 -5.27 11.98
C SER A 371 -13.89 -6.00 11.09
N ARG A 372 -13.83 -7.33 11.21
CA ARG A 372 -13.02 -8.17 10.33
C ARG A 372 -13.89 -9.21 9.66
N VAL A 373 -13.92 -9.18 8.33
CA VAL A 373 -14.60 -10.19 7.51
C VAL A 373 -13.54 -11.11 6.93
N GLU A 374 -13.64 -12.41 7.21
CA GLU A 374 -12.73 -13.43 6.70
C GLU A 374 -13.50 -14.50 5.91
N GLY A 375 -12.88 -15.06 4.89
CA GLY A 375 -13.38 -16.20 4.13
C GLY A 375 -12.25 -17.10 3.62
N GLU A 376 -12.54 -18.38 3.43
CA GLU A 376 -11.61 -19.32 2.79
C GLU A 376 -11.84 -19.29 1.27
N LEU A 377 -10.77 -19.06 0.51
CA LEU A 377 -10.84 -19.02 -0.96
C LEU A 377 -11.36 -20.36 -1.52
N LYS A 378 -12.12 -20.30 -2.60
CA LYS A 378 -12.51 -21.50 -3.35
C LYS A 378 -11.27 -22.18 -3.93
N LYS A 379 -11.34 -23.49 -4.17
CA LYS A 379 -10.19 -24.29 -4.65
C LYS A 379 -9.64 -23.85 -6.01
N ASP A 380 -10.47 -23.21 -6.83
CA ASP A 380 -10.15 -22.69 -8.16
C ASP A 380 -9.81 -21.20 -8.15
N LYS A 381 -9.63 -20.60 -6.96
CA LYS A 381 -9.37 -19.17 -6.77
C LYS A 381 -8.03 -18.93 -6.08
N ASP A 382 -7.40 -17.82 -6.42
CA ASP A 382 -6.12 -17.38 -5.87
C ASP A 382 -6.20 -15.98 -5.22
N CYS A 383 -5.05 -15.47 -4.77
CA CYS A 383 -4.98 -14.15 -4.14
C CYS A 383 -5.30 -12.99 -5.09
N VAL A 384 -5.06 -13.17 -6.40
CA VAL A 384 -5.37 -12.16 -7.41
C VAL A 384 -6.88 -12.13 -7.67
N ASP A 385 -7.57 -13.27 -7.65
CA ASP A 385 -9.04 -13.28 -7.65
C ASP A 385 -9.60 -12.50 -6.46
N ALA A 386 -9.03 -12.65 -5.27
CA ALA A 386 -9.44 -11.90 -4.08
C ALA A 386 -9.24 -10.39 -4.24
N LEU A 387 -8.09 -9.97 -4.78
CA LEU A 387 -7.80 -8.59 -5.12
C LEU A 387 -8.80 -8.04 -6.16
N THR A 388 -9.02 -8.75 -7.26
CA THR A 388 -9.98 -8.37 -8.30
C THR A 388 -11.38 -8.19 -7.72
N ALA A 389 -11.78 -9.06 -6.78
CA ALA A 389 -13.09 -8.98 -6.14
C ALA A 389 -13.22 -7.84 -5.14
N SER A 390 -12.15 -7.33 -4.52
CA SER A 390 -12.24 -6.24 -3.54
C SER A 390 -11.93 -4.86 -4.12
N PHE A 391 -11.24 -4.79 -5.26
CA PHE A 391 -10.73 -3.55 -5.83
C PHE A 391 -11.77 -2.72 -6.61
N PRO A 392 -11.77 -1.38 -6.49
CA PRO A 392 -11.17 -0.58 -5.42
C PRO A 392 -12.02 -0.66 -4.14
N ALA A 393 -11.47 -0.16 -3.04
CA ALA A 393 -12.19 -0.12 -1.77
C ALA A 393 -13.44 0.80 -1.83
N GLY A 394 -14.50 0.38 -1.16
CA GLY A 394 -15.74 1.16 -1.05
C GLY A 394 -15.56 2.50 -0.34
N THR A 395 -14.66 2.55 0.65
CA THR A 395 -14.35 3.74 1.46
C THR A 395 -13.72 4.89 0.68
N VAL A 396 -13.20 4.62 -0.53
CA VAL A 396 -12.62 5.61 -1.43
C VAL A 396 -13.36 5.74 -2.76
N SER A 397 -14.44 4.99 -2.96
CA SER A 397 -15.27 5.04 -4.18
C SER A 397 -16.70 5.44 -3.85
N GLY A 398 -17.47 4.52 -3.26
CA GLY A 398 -18.85 4.74 -2.85
C GLY A 398 -19.69 3.48 -2.97
N ALA A 399 -21.01 3.63 -2.82
CA ALA A 399 -21.96 2.53 -2.86
C ALA A 399 -23.25 2.96 -3.60
N PRO A 400 -23.74 2.21 -4.59
CA PRO A 400 -23.13 1.06 -5.24
C PRO A 400 -21.81 1.38 -5.98
N LYS A 401 -20.81 0.51 -5.87
CA LYS A 401 -19.41 0.75 -6.29
C LYS A 401 -19.27 1.22 -7.74
N ILE A 402 -19.88 0.50 -8.70
CA ILE A 402 -19.76 0.79 -10.13
C ILE A 402 -20.33 2.18 -10.47
N ARG A 403 -21.55 2.49 -10.01
CA ARG A 403 -22.20 3.79 -10.28
C ARG A 403 -21.43 4.94 -9.64
N ALA A 404 -20.92 4.74 -8.42
CA ALA A 404 -20.08 5.73 -7.76
C ALA A 404 -18.80 6.05 -8.56
N ILE A 405 -18.13 5.03 -9.12
CA ILE A 405 -16.92 5.24 -9.93
C ILE A 405 -17.23 6.00 -11.24
N GLN A 406 -18.36 5.71 -11.89
CA GLN A 406 -18.79 6.47 -13.08
C GLN A 406 -19.00 7.95 -12.76
N LEU A 407 -19.67 8.26 -11.64
CA LEU A 407 -19.87 9.64 -11.17
C LEU A 407 -18.56 10.32 -10.76
N ILE A 408 -17.62 9.58 -10.13
CA ILE A 408 -16.28 10.09 -9.83
C ILE A 408 -15.57 10.51 -11.12
N ASN A 409 -15.59 9.68 -12.16
CA ASN A 409 -14.96 10.02 -13.43
C ASN A 409 -15.61 11.28 -14.07
N GLU A 410 -16.94 11.37 -14.04
CA GLU A 410 -17.69 12.54 -14.55
C GLU A 410 -17.31 13.84 -13.82
N TYR A 411 -17.15 13.78 -12.50
CA TYR A 411 -16.98 14.97 -11.67
C TYR A 411 -15.54 15.39 -11.42
N GLU A 412 -14.62 14.45 -11.23
CA GLU A 412 -13.21 14.80 -10.94
C GLU A 412 -12.45 15.21 -12.20
N LYS A 413 -12.82 14.67 -13.38
CA LYS A 413 -12.21 14.92 -14.71
C LYS A 413 -10.69 14.71 -14.80
N LEU A 414 -10.06 14.31 -13.71
CA LEU A 414 -8.65 14.01 -13.57
C LEU A 414 -8.54 12.56 -13.08
N LYS A 415 -7.74 11.76 -13.77
CA LYS A 415 -7.44 10.40 -13.32
C LYS A 415 -6.77 10.43 -11.95
N ARG A 416 -7.22 9.56 -11.04
CA ARG A 416 -6.71 9.42 -9.68
C ARG A 416 -5.32 8.78 -9.63
N ASN A 417 -4.95 8.01 -10.65
CA ASN A 417 -3.66 7.34 -10.75
C ASN A 417 -3.42 6.49 -9.48
N ILE A 418 -2.35 6.79 -8.73
CA ILE A 418 -1.99 6.05 -7.51
C ILE A 418 -3.05 6.22 -6.40
N TYR A 419 -3.69 7.39 -6.30
CA TYR A 419 -4.65 7.65 -5.22
C TYR A 419 -5.85 6.72 -5.29
N ALA A 420 -6.30 6.20 -4.13
CA ALA A 420 -7.40 5.23 -4.02
C ALA A 420 -7.14 3.87 -4.72
N GLY A 421 -5.93 3.67 -5.28
CA GLY A 421 -5.43 2.38 -5.72
C GLY A 421 -4.99 1.48 -4.56
N ALA A 422 -4.08 0.56 -4.84
CA ALA A 422 -3.54 -0.40 -3.87
C ALA A 422 -2.01 -0.38 -3.83
N ILE A 423 -1.42 -0.54 -2.65
CA ILE A 423 0.04 -0.63 -2.45
C ILE A 423 0.38 -1.80 -1.55
N GLY A 424 1.40 -2.58 -1.92
CA GLY A 424 1.92 -3.67 -1.09
C GLY A 424 2.54 -4.78 -1.94
N TYR A 425 2.25 -6.04 -1.63
CA TYR A 425 2.92 -7.18 -2.27
C TYR A 425 2.04 -8.42 -2.50
N ILE A 426 2.50 -9.27 -3.42
CA ILE A 426 2.13 -10.67 -3.60
C ILE A 426 3.40 -11.51 -3.39
N ASP A 427 3.42 -12.42 -2.42
CA ASP A 427 4.61 -13.21 -2.10
C ASP A 427 4.76 -14.46 -2.97
N PHE A 428 5.95 -15.08 -2.92
CA PHE A 428 6.23 -16.31 -3.68
C PHE A 428 5.51 -17.58 -3.17
N SER A 429 4.74 -17.47 -2.09
CA SER A 429 3.90 -18.54 -1.54
C SER A 429 2.42 -18.36 -1.91
N GLY A 430 2.07 -17.28 -2.61
CA GLY A 430 0.70 -16.96 -3.01
C GLY A 430 -0.08 -16.14 -1.98
N ASN A 431 0.56 -15.62 -0.93
CA ASN A 431 -0.06 -14.66 -0.02
C ASN A 431 -0.04 -13.25 -0.62
N LEU A 432 -0.90 -12.37 -0.12
CA LEU A 432 -1.04 -10.99 -0.58
C LEU A 432 -1.35 -10.10 0.63
N ASP A 433 -0.70 -8.93 0.71
CA ASP A 433 -1.06 -7.88 1.66
C ASP A 433 -1.01 -6.54 0.93
N LEU A 434 -2.18 -5.93 0.72
CA LEU A 434 -2.34 -4.66 0.04
C LEU A 434 -3.13 -3.69 0.91
N CYS A 435 -2.64 -2.46 1.02
CA CYS A 435 -3.33 -1.33 1.62
C CYS A 435 -3.92 -0.41 0.57
N ILE A 436 -4.90 0.39 0.96
CA ILE A 436 -5.45 1.44 0.09
C ILE A 436 -4.41 2.56 -0.02
N ALA A 437 -4.19 3.08 -1.23
CA ALA A 437 -3.30 4.21 -1.49
C ALA A 437 -3.93 5.56 -1.10
N ILE A 438 -4.10 5.76 0.20
CA ILE A 438 -4.50 7.01 0.86
C ILE A 438 -3.43 7.47 1.84
N ARG A 439 -3.42 8.77 2.15
CA ARG A 439 -2.30 9.43 2.85
C ARG A 439 -0.97 9.11 2.16
N THR A 440 -1.01 9.22 0.83
CA THR A 440 0.07 8.89 -0.09
C THR A 440 0.51 10.16 -0.83
N LEU A 441 1.81 10.37 -0.88
CA LEU A 441 2.49 11.29 -1.75
C LEU A 441 3.09 10.49 -2.91
N PHE A 442 3.05 11.06 -4.10
CA PHE A 442 3.80 10.54 -5.24
C PHE A 442 4.48 11.70 -5.94
N ALA A 443 5.66 11.47 -6.51
CA ALA A 443 6.50 12.54 -7.01
C ALA A 443 7.26 12.13 -8.26
N ASP A 444 7.40 13.09 -9.17
CA ASP A 444 8.37 13.06 -10.26
C ASP A 444 9.54 14.01 -9.95
N LYS A 445 10.46 14.22 -10.90
CA LYS A 445 11.64 15.08 -10.73
C LYS A 445 11.35 16.56 -10.39
N LYS A 446 10.12 17.03 -10.60
CA LYS A 446 9.74 18.45 -10.52
C LYS A 446 8.77 18.73 -9.39
N LYS A 447 7.79 17.84 -9.20
CA LYS A 447 6.66 18.06 -8.32
C LYS A 447 6.36 16.84 -7.46
N ILE A 448 5.90 17.13 -6.26
CA ILE A 448 5.26 16.17 -5.36
C ILE A 448 3.75 16.42 -5.37
N TYR A 449 2.99 15.34 -5.37
CA TYR A 449 1.55 15.31 -5.49
C TYR A 449 0.94 14.54 -4.33
N TRP A 450 -0.24 14.95 -3.88
CA TRP A 450 -1.08 14.18 -2.97
C TRP A 450 -2.54 14.43 -3.31
N GLN A 451 -3.39 13.53 -2.87
CA GLN A 451 -4.82 13.62 -3.10
C GLN A 451 -5.56 13.17 -1.84
N ALA A 452 -6.67 13.83 -1.56
CA ALA A 452 -7.53 13.54 -0.43
C ALA A 452 -8.99 13.72 -0.84
N GLY A 453 -9.87 12.92 -0.23
CA GLY A 453 -11.29 12.93 -0.54
C GLY A 453 -12.17 12.90 0.70
N ALA A 454 -13.46 13.17 0.47
CA ALA A 454 -14.52 13.21 1.46
C ALA A 454 -15.71 12.37 0.97
N GLY A 455 -16.36 11.67 1.90
CA GLY A 455 -17.53 10.84 1.63
C GLY A 455 -18.78 11.71 1.60
N ILE A 456 -19.41 11.81 0.44
CA ILE A 456 -20.63 12.59 0.22
C ILE A 456 -21.84 11.71 0.49
N VAL A 457 -22.69 12.20 1.40
CA VAL A 457 -23.98 11.62 1.79
C VAL A 457 -25.09 12.68 1.67
N ALA A 458 -26.35 12.30 1.83
CA ALA A 458 -27.50 13.19 1.61
C ALA A 458 -27.47 14.47 2.48
N ASP A 459 -26.92 14.40 3.69
CA ASP A 459 -26.80 15.50 4.65
C ASP A 459 -25.45 16.25 4.57
N SER A 460 -24.54 15.86 3.67
CA SER A 460 -23.25 16.51 3.48
C SER A 460 -23.38 18.02 3.20
N GLN A 461 -22.46 18.80 3.76
CA GLN A 461 -22.38 20.25 3.54
C GLN A 461 -21.09 20.57 2.79
N PRO A 462 -21.13 21.17 1.58
CA PRO A 462 -19.94 21.37 0.74
C PRO A 462 -18.73 21.98 1.47
N GLU A 463 -18.97 22.97 2.33
CA GLU A 463 -17.92 23.62 3.13
C GLU A 463 -17.25 22.66 4.14
N LEU A 464 -18.03 21.77 4.75
CA LEU A 464 -17.51 20.78 5.72
C LEU A 464 -16.72 19.68 5.01
N GLU A 465 -17.18 19.23 3.84
CA GLU A 465 -16.48 18.21 3.05
C GLU A 465 -15.12 18.71 2.55
N LEU A 466 -15.08 19.98 2.11
CA LEU A 466 -13.83 20.62 1.76
C LEU A 466 -12.88 20.72 2.96
N LYS A 467 -13.41 21.12 4.12
CA LYS A 467 -12.63 21.17 5.36
C LYS A 467 -12.07 19.79 5.72
N GLU A 468 -12.81 18.72 5.47
CA GLU A 468 -12.33 17.35 5.66
C GLU A 468 -11.16 17.00 4.74
N ILE A 469 -11.24 17.36 3.44
CA ILE A 469 -10.12 17.18 2.49
C ILE A 469 -8.85 17.88 2.99
N TYR A 470 -8.97 19.12 3.48
CA TYR A 470 -7.84 19.85 4.07
C TYR A 470 -7.33 19.18 5.35
N ASN A 471 -8.22 18.71 6.24
CA ASN A 471 -7.84 18.01 7.47
C ASN A 471 -7.09 16.71 7.17
N LYS A 472 -7.55 15.91 6.20
CA LYS A 472 -6.88 14.68 5.74
C LYS A 472 -5.52 14.97 5.11
N SER A 473 -5.39 16.09 4.41
CA SER A 473 -4.12 16.55 3.82
C SER A 473 -3.13 17.10 4.85
N LYS A 474 -3.62 17.60 6.00
CA LYS A 474 -2.80 18.27 7.01
C LYS A 474 -1.60 17.45 7.49
N ALA A 475 -1.78 16.15 7.71
CA ALA A 475 -0.68 15.28 8.14
C ALA A 475 0.45 15.21 7.09
N LEU A 476 0.09 15.11 5.81
CA LEU A 476 1.05 15.11 4.70
C LEU A 476 1.77 16.46 4.59
N LEU A 477 1.02 17.56 4.71
CA LEU A 477 1.57 18.91 4.64
C LEU A 477 2.53 19.21 5.80
N SER A 478 2.16 18.81 7.02
CA SER A 478 3.03 18.90 8.18
C SER A 478 4.32 18.10 7.99
N ALA A 479 4.23 16.90 7.39
CA ALA A 479 5.41 16.11 7.08
C ALA A 479 6.30 16.73 6.01
N LEU A 480 5.73 17.31 4.95
CA LEU A 480 6.51 18.02 3.93
C LEU A 480 7.26 19.22 4.52
N LYS A 481 6.61 19.99 5.40
CA LYS A 481 7.27 21.12 6.09
C LYS A 481 8.36 20.64 7.04
N PHE A 482 8.03 19.66 7.89
CA PHE A 482 8.97 19.11 8.86
C PHE A 482 10.17 18.44 8.18
N ALA A 483 10.00 17.81 7.02
CA ALA A 483 11.09 17.21 6.24
C ALA A 483 12.21 18.20 5.87
N GLY A 484 11.89 19.49 5.74
CA GLY A 484 12.88 20.55 5.52
C GLY A 484 13.53 21.08 6.79
N GLU A 485 13.05 20.67 7.96
CA GLU A 485 13.56 21.04 9.29
C GLU A 485 14.24 19.87 10.02
N ILE A 486 14.21 18.65 9.46
CA ILE A 486 14.91 17.51 10.05
C ILE A 486 16.40 17.82 10.13
N ASP A 487 16.82 18.25 11.31
CA ASP A 487 18.19 18.61 11.63
C ASP A 487 18.98 17.35 12.00
N GLU A 488 20.03 17.07 11.23
CA GLU A 488 21.02 16.03 11.52
C GLU A 488 22.37 16.62 11.92
N SER A 489 22.47 17.95 12.04
CA SER A 489 23.69 18.61 12.46
C SER A 489 23.90 18.38 13.97
N ILE A 490 24.91 17.58 14.30
CA ILE A 490 25.44 17.47 15.67
C ILE A 490 26.28 18.72 16.03
N ASN A 491 26.49 19.62 15.06
CA ASN A 491 27.23 20.87 15.23
C ASN A 491 26.26 22.05 15.36
N ASN A 492 25.69 22.23 16.56
CA ASN A 492 25.23 23.53 17.03
C ASN A 492 26.05 23.93 18.27
#